data_AF-A0A7V0MBJ4-F1
#
_entry.id   AF-A0A7V0MBJ4-F1
#
_cell.length_a   1.000
_cell.length_b   1.000
_cell.length_c   1.000
_cell.angle_alpha   90.00
_cell.angle_beta   90.00
_cell.angle_gamma   90.00
#
_symmetry.space_group_name_H-M   'P 1'
#
loop_
_entity.id
_entity.type
_entity.pdbx_description
1 polymer ?
#
loop_
_entity_poly.entity_id
_entity_poly.type
_entity_poly.pdbx_seq_one_letter_code
_entity_poly.pdbx_strand_id
1 'polypeptide(L)'
;MFISDNELFNLLKSYEDELPTIFIVSRTNIEKVSSLPEDSVQMEDLEAIGVKVKRVEAIKCPRCWRYVDTIGEDDQFKGICKRCAEAIKEMQPGKHL
;
A
#
# COMPACT_ATOMS: atom_id res chain seq x y z
N MET A 1 -4.61 1.26 -9.41
CA MET A 1 -4.57 0.15 -10.38
C MET A 1 -6.00 -0.23 -10.67
N PHE A 2 -6.32 -0.41 -11.95
CA PHE A 2 -7.65 -0.74 -12.45
C PHE A 2 -7.60 -2.15 -13.00
N ILE A 3 -8.52 -3.00 -12.56
CA ILE A 3 -8.55 -4.42 -12.94
C ILE A 3 -9.91 -4.74 -13.55
N SER A 4 -9.91 -5.20 -14.80
CA SER A 4 -11.13 -5.60 -15.50
C SER A 4 -11.50 -7.07 -15.33
N ASP A 5 -10.51 -7.92 -15.02
CA ASP A 5 -10.73 -9.34 -14.75
C ASP A 5 -11.15 -9.63 -13.30
N ASN A 6 -12.14 -10.50 -13.12
CA ASN A 6 -12.71 -10.81 -11.82
C ASN A 6 -11.77 -11.63 -10.92
N GLU A 7 -11.12 -12.64 -11.50
CA GLU A 7 -10.26 -13.56 -10.75
C GLU A 7 -9.01 -12.83 -10.27
N LEU A 8 -8.38 -12.08 -11.18
CA LEU A 8 -7.23 -11.24 -10.88
C LEU A 8 -7.56 -10.15 -9.85
N PHE A 9 -8.73 -9.51 -9.96
CA PHE A 9 -9.15 -8.52 -8.97
C PHE A 9 -9.23 -9.14 -7.58
N ASN A 10 -9.88 -10.30 -7.46
CA ASN A 10 -10.03 -10.99 -6.18
C ASN A 10 -8.67 -11.43 -5.60
N LEU A 11 -7.78 -11.94 -6.46
CA LEU A 11 -6.41 -12.30 -6.07
C LEU A 11 -5.64 -11.08 -5.56
N LEU A 12 -5.62 -9.97 -6.30
CA LEU A 12 -4.90 -8.77 -5.87
C LEU A 12 -5.52 -8.17 -4.59
N LYS A 13 -6.85 -8.24 -4.46
CA LYS A 13 -7.57 -7.79 -3.27
C LYS A 13 -7.22 -8.62 -2.03
N SER A 14 -6.94 -9.92 -2.16
CA SER A 14 -6.53 -10.75 -1.02
C SER A 14 -5.14 -10.41 -0.46
N TYR A 15 -4.34 -9.65 -1.21
CA TYR A 15 -3.00 -9.19 -0.80
C TYR A 15 -2.91 -7.66 -0.65
N GLU A 16 -4.05 -6.97 -0.56
CA GLU A 16 -4.11 -5.50 -0.65
C GLU A 16 -3.18 -4.79 0.34
N ASP A 17 -3.03 -5.32 1.55
CA ASP A 17 -2.18 -4.75 2.60
C ASP A 17 -0.68 -4.95 2.32
N GLU A 18 -0.32 -6.04 1.62
CA GLU A 18 1.04 -6.38 1.23
C GLU A 18 1.48 -5.68 -0.06
N LEU A 19 0.54 -5.38 -0.97
CA LEU A 19 0.86 -4.82 -2.29
C LEU A 19 1.74 -3.56 -2.26
N PRO A 20 1.52 -2.57 -1.37
CA PRO A 20 2.43 -1.43 -1.28
C PRO A 20 3.88 -1.84 -0.99
N THR A 21 4.08 -2.88 -0.18
CA THR A 21 5.40 -3.42 0.13
C THR A 21 5.98 -4.16 -1.07
N ILE A 22 5.18 -5.00 -1.75
CA ILE A 22 5.61 -5.74 -2.95
C ILE A 22 6.01 -4.78 -4.07
N PHE A 23 5.23 -3.73 -4.30
CA PHE A 23 5.49 -2.73 -5.34
C PHE A 23 6.49 -1.64 -4.91
N ILE A 24 6.98 -1.68 -3.68
CA ILE A 24 7.93 -0.68 -3.15
C ILE A 24 7.37 0.75 -3.26
N VAL A 25 6.07 0.91 -3.00
CA VAL A 25 5.36 2.20 -3.01
C VAL A 25 4.76 2.51 -1.64
N SER A 26 4.39 3.78 -1.44
CA SER A 26 3.81 4.20 -0.15
C SER A 26 2.35 3.74 0.03
N ARG A 27 1.58 3.67 -1.06
CA ARG A 27 0.16 3.30 -1.09
C ARG A 27 -0.16 2.64 -2.43
N THR A 28 -1.06 1.67 -2.39
CA THR A 28 -1.67 1.04 -3.56
C THR A 28 -3.18 1.14 -3.41
N ASN A 29 -3.88 1.37 -4.51
CA ASN A 29 -5.34 1.32 -4.59
C ASN A 29 -5.70 0.41 -5.75
N ILE A 30 -6.64 -0.51 -5.54
CA ILE A 30 -7.13 -1.45 -6.55
C ILE A 30 -8.60 -1.17 -6.77
N GLU A 31 -8.97 -0.93 -8.01
CA GLU A 31 -10.33 -0.64 -8.43
C GLU A 31 -10.77 -1.66 -9.47
N LYS A 32 -11.95 -2.24 -9.25
CA LYS A 32 -12.58 -3.13 -10.23
C LYS A 32 -13.31 -2.28 -11.26
N VAL A 33 -13.06 -2.52 -12.54
CA VAL A 33 -13.64 -1.74 -13.64
C VAL A 33 -14.21 -2.66 -14.71
N SER A 34 -15.15 -2.17 -15.52
CA SER A 34 -15.61 -2.91 -16.71
C SER A 34 -14.69 -2.69 -17.92
N SER A 35 -13.95 -1.59 -17.94
CA SER A 35 -13.00 -1.21 -18.99
C SER A 35 -11.88 -0.38 -18.38
N LEU A 36 -10.67 -0.51 -18.93
CA LEU A 36 -9.51 0.24 -18.45
C LEU A 36 -9.60 1.72 -18.83
N PRO A 37 -9.25 2.67 -17.93
CA PRO A 37 -9.18 4.08 -18.29
C PRO A 37 -8.16 4.34 -19.40
N GLU A 38 -8.52 5.17 -20.38
CA GLU A 38 -7.65 5.52 -21.52
C GLU A 38 -6.34 6.20 -21.09
N ASP A 39 -6.38 6.97 -20.00
CA ASP A 39 -5.23 7.68 -19.43
C ASP A 39 -4.46 6.84 -18.39
N SER A 40 -4.71 5.53 -18.32
CA SER A 40 -3.87 4.60 -17.57
C SER A 40 -2.79 4.00 -18.46
N VAL A 41 -1.64 3.68 -17.86
CA VAL A 41 -0.60 2.88 -18.52
C VAL A 41 -1.11 1.45 -18.65
N GLN A 42 -1.12 0.93 -19.86
CA GLN A 42 -1.54 -0.42 -20.21
C GLN A 42 -0.38 -1.12 -20.93
N MET A 43 -0.27 -2.44 -20.76
CA MET A 43 0.76 -3.25 -21.41
C MET A 43 0.07 -4.28 -22.31
N GLU A 44 0.63 -4.53 -23.49
CA GLU A 44 0.06 -5.48 -24.47
C GLU A 44 -0.13 -6.87 -23.87
N ASP A 45 0.82 -7.34 -23.07
CA ASP A 45 0.74 -8.66 -22.42
C ASP A 45 -0.14 -8.69 -21.15
N LEU A 46 -0.73 -7.56 -20.74
CA LEU A 46 -1.53 -7.42 -19.51
C LEU A 46 -2.82 -6.61 -19.77
N GLU A 47 -3.62 -7.05 -20.73
CA GLU A 47 -4.86 -6.38 -21.17
C GLU A 47 -5.91 -6.15 -20.06
N ALA A 48 -5.83 -6.90 -18.96
CA ALA A 48 -6.73 -6.78 -17.82
C ALA A 48 -6.33 -5.72 -16.78
N ILE A 49 -5.17 -5.07 -16.95
CA ILE A 49 -4.55 -4.20 -15.94
C ILE A 49 -4.27 -2.80 -16.50
N GLY A 50 -4.83 -1.79 -15.84
CA GLY A 50 -4.48 -0.38 -16.03
C GLY A 50 -3.76 0.18 -14.81
N VAL A 51 -2.67 0.92 -15.00
CA VAL A 51 -1.90 1.52 -13.89
C VAL A 51 -1.84 3.04 -14.02
N LYS A 52 -2.11 3.73 -12.93
CA LYS A 52 -1.78 5.16 -12.78
C LYS A 52 -0.88 5.32 -11.56
N VAL A 53 0.17 6.10 -11.73
CA VAL A 53 1.11 6.45 -10.66
C VAL A 53 0.96 7.93 -10.36
N LYS A 54 0.74 8.25 -9.09
CA LYS A 54 0.70 9.63 -8.59
C LYS A 54 1.51 9.74 -7.31
N ARG A 55 2.06 10.93 -7.08
CA ARG A 55 2.63 11.26 -5.77
C ARG A 55 1.49 11.26 -4.76
N VAL A 56 1.66 10.55 -3.65
CA VAL A 56 0.70 10.59 -2.54
C VAL A 56 0.92 11.86 -1.73
N GLU A 57 -0.16 12.52 -1.36
CA GLU A 57 -0.16 13.63 -0.40
C GLU A 57 -0.26 13.04 1.00
N ALA A 58 0.89 12.92 1.66
CA ALA A 58 1.03 12.38 3.02
C ALA A 58 2.40 12.78 3.57
N ILE A 59 2.72 12.39 4.81
CA ILE A 59 3.97 12.73 5.47
C ILE A 59 4.96 11.56 5.39
N LYS A 60 6.22 11.83 5.03
CA LYS A 60 7.28 10.81 5.00
C LYS A 60 7.63 10.37 6.43
N CYS A 61 7.41 9.10 6.76
CA CYS A 61 7.86 8.52 8.02
C CYS A 61 9.40 8.40 8.04
N PRO A 62 10.10 8.89 9.09
CA PRO A 62 11.56 8.88 9.14
C PRO A 62 12.17 7.48 9.29
N ARG A 63 11.42 6.50 9.83
CA ARG A 63 11.91 5.13 10.07
C ARG A 63 11.78 4.22 8.84
N CYS A 64 10.64 4.22 8.15
CA CYS A 64 10.43 3.34 6.99
C CYS A 64 10.36 4.06 5.64
N TRP A 65 10.48 5.38 5.62
CA TRP A 65 10.49 6.23 4.43
C TRP A 65 9.23 6.18 3.55
N ARG A 66 8.17 5.52 4.00
CA ARG A 66 6.85 5.57 3.36
C ARG A 66 6.15 6.89 3.70
N TYR A 67 5.42 7.41 2.72
CA TYR A 67 4.50 8.54 2.91
C TYR A 67 3.16 8.02 3.43
N VAL A 68 2.78 8.41 4.64
CA VAL A 68 1.61 7.88 5.36
C VAL A 68 0.98 8.97 6.23
N ASP A 69 -0.31 8.81 6.52
CA ASP A 69 -1.09 9.76 7.31
C ASP A 69 -1.06 9.43 8.81
N THR A 70 -0.52 8.26 9.15
CA THR A 70 -0.60 7.68 10.51
C THR A 70 0.56 8.08 11.42
N ILE A 71 1.34 9.10 11.06
CA ILE A 71 2.38 9.64 11.95
C ILE A 71 1.71 10.35 13.11
N GLY A 72 2.08 9.98 14.34
CA GLY A 72 1.51 10.58 15.55
C GLY A 72 0.30 9.84 16.14
N GLU A 73 -0.22 8.81 15.47
CA GLU A 73 -1.35 8.01 15.97
C GLU A 73 -1.00 7.16 17.19
N ASP A 74 0.29 6.87 17.41
CA ASP A 74 0.76 6.13 18.57
C ASP A 74 1.22 7.09 19.68
N ASP A 75 0.60 7.01 20.85
CA ASP A 75 0.90 7.89 21.98
C ASP A 75 2.35 7.79 22.48
N GLN A 76 2.96 6.60 22.39
CA GLN A 76 4.34 6.37 22.81
C GLN A 76 5.34 6.74 21.71
N PHE A 77 4.95 6.60 20.44
CA PHE A 77 5.82 6.74 19.29
C PHE A 77 5.34 7.82 18.30
N LYS A 78 5.09 9.04 18.79
CA LYS A 78 4.48 10.15 18.02
C LYS A 78 5.27 10.61 16.78
N GLY A 79 6.57 10.30 16.70
CA GLY A 79 7.43 10.70 15.59
C GLY A 79 7.46 9.74 14.39
N ILE A 80 6.76 8.61 14.47
CA ILE A 80 6.75 7.57 13.43
C ILE A 80 5.32 7.13 13.13
N CYS A 81 5.15 6.40 12.03
CA CYS A 81 3.85 5.87 11.64
C CYS A 81 3.44 4.66 12.48
N LYS A 82 2.12 4.40 12.54
CA LYS A 82 1.52 3.25 13.26
C LYS A 82 2.25 1.92 13.01
N ARG A 83 2.47 1.55 11.74
CA ARG A 83 3.19 0.31 11.37
C ARG A 83 4.59 0.20 12.01
N CYS A 84 5.31 1.32 12.05
CA CYS A 84 6.64 1.35 12.64
C CYS A 84 6.58 1.25 14.17
N ALA A 85 5.57 1.86 14.80
CA ALA A 85 5.34 1.75 16.23
C ALA A 85 4.98 0.31 16.64
N GLU A 86 4.09 -0.34 15.89
CA GLU A 86 3.71 -1.75 16.08
C GLU A 86 4.93 -2.67 15.99
N ALA A 87 5.75 -2.54 14.94
CA ALA A 87 6.96 -3.33 14.79
C ALA A 87 7.96 -3.16 15.95
N ILE A 88 8.09 -1.95 16.49
CA ILE A 88 8.94 -1.72 17.68
C ILE A 88 8.33 -2.38 18.91
N LYS A 89 7.02 -2.27 19.10
CA LYS A 89 6.29 -2.88 20.23
C LYS A 89 6.35 -4.39 20.20
N GLU A 90 6.43 -5.04 19.04
CA GLU A 90 6.63 -6.49 18.91
C GLU A 90 8.04 -6.91 19.33
N MET A 91 9.04 -6.08 19.07
CA MET A 91 10.44 -6.38 19.40
C MET A 91 10.82 -6.11 20.87
N GLN A 92 9.87 -5.76 21.74
CA GLN A 92 10.17 -5.46 23.15
C GLN A 92 10.43 -6.74 23.96
N PRO A 93 11.47 -6.75 24.82
CA PRO A 93 11.77 -7.91 25.66
C PRO A 93 10.58 -8.26 26.55
N GLY A 94 10.17 -9.54 26.53
CA GLY A 94 9.08 -10.08 27.35
C GLY A 94 7.75 -10.36 26.65
N LYS A 95 7.60 -10.06 25.35
CA LYS A 95 6.37 -10.35 24.57
C LYS A 95 6.31 -11.72 23.88
N HIS A 96 7.41 -12.46 23.90
CA HIS A 96 7.52 -13.80 23.29
C HIS A 96 7.78 -14.90 24.34
N LEU A 97 7.53 -14.62 25.63
CA LEU A 97 7.55 -15.59 26.72
C LEU A 97 6.14 -16.04 27.07
#